data_AF-A0A1F6R293-F1
#
_entry.id   AF-A0A1F6R293-F1
#
_cell.length_a   1.000
_cell.length_b   1.000
_cell.length_c   1.000
_cell.angle_alpha   90.00
_cell.angle_beta   90.00
_cell.angle_gamma   90.00
#
_symmetry.space_group_name_H-M   'P 1'
#
loop_
_entity.id
_entity.type
_entity.pdbx_description
1 polymer ?
#
loop_
_entity_poly.entity_id
_entity_poly.type
_entity_poly.pdbx_seq_one_letter_code
_entity_poly.pdbx_strand_id
1 'polypeptide(L)' 'MNDEEVVFKLIKMGCEEQDEGQVYEEKVLRMAQLLNINLERYQKVKTRLLETGKVAKTGDAFFLP' A
#
# COMPACT_ATOMS: atom_id res chain seq x y z
N MET A 1 5.90 -6.46 14.53
CA MET A 1 5.26 -6.43 13.20
C MET A 1 5.89 -5.29 12.43
N ASN A 2 6.46 -5.54 11.24
CA ASN A 2 7.09 -4.49 10.44
C ASN A 2 6.04 -3.82 9.56
N ASP A 3 5.75 -2.54 9.81
CA ASP A 3 4.72 -1.80 9.07
C ASP A 3 4.97 -1.81 7.57
N GLU A 4 6.24 -1.77 7.14
CA GLU A 4 6.59 -1.79 5.73
C GLU A 4 6.12 -3.08 5.06
N GLU A 5 6.35 -4.22 5.71
CA GLU A 5 5.92 -5.52 5.21
C GLU A 5 4.40 -5.63 5.18
N VAL A 6 3.73 -5.08 6.19
CA VAL A 6 2.26 -5.11 6.29
C VAL A 6 1.62 -4.27 5.19
N VAL A 7 2.05 -3.02 5.03
CA VAL A 7 1.52 -2.12 3.99
C VAL A 7 1.81 -2.70 2.61
N PHE A 8 3.01 -3.24 2.39
CA PHE A 8 3.32 -3.91 1.13
C PHE A 8 2.42 -5.12 0.86
N LYS A 9 2.16 -5.97 1.86
CA LYS A 9 1.23 -7.10 1.73
C LYS A 9 -0.20 -6.64 1.43
N LEU A 10 -0.68 -5.58 2.07
CA LEU A 10 -2.01 -5.01 1.79
C LEU A 10 -2.12 -4.51 0.35
N ILE A 11 -1.08 -3.84 -0.16
CA ILE A 11 -1.04 -3.40 -1.55
C ILE A 11 -1.02 -4.62 -2.48
N LYS A 12 -0.14 -5.59 -2.20
CA LYS A 12 0.01 -6.78 -3.02
C LYS A 12 -1.29 -7.59 -3.13
N MET A 13 -1.92 -7.90 -1.99
CA MET A 13 -3.21 -8.59 -1.97
C MET A 13 -4.28 -7.79 -2.71
N GLY A 14 -4.31 -6.47 -2.52
CA GLY A 14 -5.25 -5.61 -3.23
C GLY A 14 -5.10 -5.65 -4.75
N CYS A 15 -3.86 -5.66 -5.26
CA CYS A 15 -3.58 -5.79 -6.69
C CYS A 15 -3.89 -7.20 -7.21
N GLU A 16 -3.61 -8.26 -6.44
CA GLU A 16 -3.83 -9.66 -6.84
C GLU A 16 -5.32 -10.05 -6.82
N GLU A 17 -6.13 -9.46 -5.95
CA GLU A 17 -7.57 -9.74 -5.84
C GLU A 17 -8.42 -8.99 -6.89
N GLN A 18 -7.87 -7.97 -7.56
CA GLN A 18 -8.59 -7.19 -8.56
C GLN A 18 -8.17 -7.56 -9.98
N ASP A 19 -9.15 -7.75 -10.87
CA ASP A 19 -8.92 -8.05 -12.29
C ASP A 19 -8.06 -6.99 -13.01
N GLU A 20 -8.04 -5.77 -12.49
CA GLU A 20 -7.28 -4.63 -13.05
C GLU A 20 -5.83 -4.54 -12.57
N GLY A 21 -5.38 -5.41 -11.65
CA GLY A 21 -4.00 -5.42 -11.16
C GLY A 21 -3.60 -4.20 -10.32
N GLN A 22 -4.59 -3.46 -9.78
CA GLN A 22 -4.39 -2.22 -9.05
C GLN A 22 -5.19 -2.17 -7.75
N VAL A 23 -4.77 -1.30 -6.82
CA VAL A 23 -5.53 -1.02 -5.60
C VAL A 23 -5.48 0.45 -5.21
N TYR A 24 -6.62 1.02 -4.84
CA TYR A 24 -6.71 2.42 -4.45
C TYR A 24 -6.13 2.68 -3.05
N GLU A 25 -5.41 3.80 -2.92
CA GLU A 25 -4.73 4.23 -1.69
C GLU A 25 -5.69 4.31 -0.50
N GLU A 26 -6.92 4.79 -0.72
CA GLU A 26 -7.92 4.89 0.33
C GLU A 26 -8.24 3.51 0.95
N LYS A 27 -8.37 2.47 0.11
CA LYS A 27 -8.64 1.10 0.57
C LYS A 27 -7.47 0.57 1.41
N VAL A 28 -6.24 0.78 0.93
CA VAL A 28 -5.02 0.36 1.64
C VAL A 28 -4.89 1.08 2.99
N LEU A 29 -5.13 2.40 3.01
CA LEU A 29 -5.08 3.21 4.24
C LEU A 29 -6.11 2.74 5.27
N ARG A 30 -7.37 2.48 4.86
CA ARG A 30 -8.41 1.95 5.76
C ARG A 30 -7.99 0.61 6.36
N MET A 31 -7.44 -0.30 5.55
CA MET A 31 -6.94 -1.59 6.04
C MET A 31 -5.73 -1.43 6.98
N ALA A 32 -4.81 -0.54 6.68
CA ALA A 32 -3.64 -0.26 7.53
C ALA A 32 -4.07 0.30 8.90
N GLN A 33 -5.07 1.19 8.93
CA GLN A 33 -5.63 1.74 10.17
C GLN A 33 -6.27 0.66 11.06
N LEU A 34 -6.97 -0.31 10.47
CA LEU A 34 -7.51 -1.46 11.21
C LEU A 34 -6.40 -2.32 11.86
N LEU A 35 -5.19 -2.29 11.30
CA LEU A 35 -4.00 -2.97 11.83
C LEU A 35 -3.16 -2.07 12.76
N ASN A 36 -3.73 -0.98 13.28
CA ASN A 36 -3.07 -0.01 14.16
C ASN A 36 -1.88 0.73 13.51
N ILE A 37 -1.85 0.84 12.19
CA ILE A 37 -0.90 1.69 11.47
C ILE A 37 -1.56 3.05 11.26
N ASN A 38 -1.10 4.05 12.02
CA ASN A 38 -1.63 5.41 11.92
C ASN A 38 -1.20 6.09 10.59
N LEU A 39 -1.84 7.23 10.30
CA LEU A 39 -1.61 7.97 9.05
C LEU A 39 -0.14 8.36 8.86
N GLU A 40 0.53 8.84 9.90
CA GLU A 40 1.93 9.28 9.80
C GLU A 40 2.88 8.12 9.45
N ARG A 41 2.72 6.97 10.12
CA ARG A 41 3.49 5.76 9.84
C ARG A 41 3.21 5.24 8.44
N TYR A 42 1.94 5.23 8.04
CA TYR A 42 1.54 4.84 6.70
C TYR A 42 2.20 5.72 5.63
N GLN A 43 2.17 7.05 5.79
CA GLN A 43 2.80 7.97 4.83
C GLN A 43 4.30 7.74 4.71
N LYS A 44 5.02 7.55 5.84
CA LYS A 44 6.46 7.24 5.82
C LYS A 44 6.76 5.93 5.08
N VAL A 45 5.97 4.89 5.35
CA VAL A 45 6.12 3.59 4.70
C VAL A 45 5.80 3.68 3.21
N LYS A 46 4.69 4.34 2.84
CA LYS A 46 4.29 4.55 1.44
C LYS A 46 5.40 5.22 0.65
N THR A 47 5.95 6.32 1.16
CA THR A 47 7.06 7.04 0.48
C THR A 47 8.25 6.11 0.26
N ARG A 48 8.64 5.33 1.27
CA ARG A 48 9.75 4.38 1.14
C ARG A 48 9.48 3.27 0.12
N LEU A 49 8.26 2.73 0.08
CA LEU A 49 7.89 1.70 -0.90
C LEU A 49 7.93 2.24 -2.35
N LEU A 50 7.56 3.51 -2.54
CA LEU A 50 7.66 4.20 -3.84
C LEU A 50 9.12 4.47 -4.22
N GLU A 51 9.93 5.01 -3.30
CA GLU A 51 11.34 5.31 -3.53
C GLU A 51 12.17 4.06 -3.83
N THR A 52 11.85 2.95 -3.19
CA THR A 52 12.52 1.65 -3.43
C THR A 52 12.02 0.95 -4.69
N GLY A 53 10.99 1.48 -5.35
CA GLY A 53 10.39 0.87 -6.54
C GLY A 53 9.69 -0.46 -6.26
N LYS A 54 9.35 -0.77 -5.00
CA LYS A 54 8.58 -1.98 -4.66
C LYS A 54 7.13 -1.88 -5.10
N VAL A 55 6.60 -0.66 -5.18
CA VAL A 55 5.25 -0.35 -5.67
C VAL A 55 5.34 0.87 -6.58
N ALA A 56 4.47 0.93 -7.58
CA ALA A 56 4.25 2.12 -8.40
C ALA A 56 2.91 2.77 -8.03
N LYS A 57 2.76 4.06 -8.30
CA LYS A 57 1.50 4.78 -8.07
C LYS A 57 1.18 5.67 -9.27
N THR A 58 -0.06 5.58 -9.74
CA THR A 58 -0.62 6.47 -10.77
C THR A 58 -1.91 7.07 -10.23
N GLY A 59 -1.93 8.39 -10.01
CA GLY A 59 -3.04 9.05 -9.32
C GLY A 59 -3.20 8.50 -7.89
N ASP A 60 -4.36 7.90 -7.61
CA ASP A 60 -4.68 7.27 -6.33
C ASP A 60 -4.58 5.75 -6.34
N ALA A 61 -4.22 5.14 -7.47
CA ALA A 61 -4.06 3.70 -7.60
C ALA A 61 -2.59 3.28 -7.42
N PHE A 62 -2.37 2.21 -6.66
CA PHE A 62 -1.10 1.50 -6.57
C PHE A 62 -1.06 0.33 -7.55
N PHE A 63 0.13 0.05 -8.05
CA PHE A 63 0.46 -1.03 -8.96
C PHE A 63 1.68 -1.78 -8.44
N LEU A 64 1.76 -3.07 -8.75
CA LEU A 64 3.00 -3.82 -8.60
C LEU A 64 3.79 -3.71 -9.92
N PRO A 65 5.09 -3.39 -9.88
CA PRO A 65 5.96 -3.39 -11.06
C PRO A 65 6.20 -4.80 -11.61
#